data_AF-A0A1B6HU71-F1
#
_entry.id   AF-A0A1B6HU71-F1
#
_cell.length_a   1.000
_cell.length_b   1.000
_cell.length_c   1.000
_cell.angle_alpha   90.00
_cell.angle_beta   90.00
_cell.angle_gamma   90.00
#
_symmetry.space_group_name_H-M   'P 1'
#
loop_
_entity.id
_entity.type
_entity.pdbx_description
1 polymer ?
#
loop_
_entity_poly.entity_id
_entity_poly.type
_entity_poly.pdbx_seq_one_letter_code
_entity_poly.pdbx_strand_id
1 'polypeptide(L)'
;GREDALGAARAETLQVWQRRWTEGSDGRWTFRLIRELQSWIDRGHGEIDFYLCQFLTGHGYFRKYLYRMGKVRSPRCAYCPEEDDDVHHTFFACGRFTEARQTLATTVGDVTAETIVEIMLQNEDA
;
A
#
# COMPACT_ATOMS: atom_id res chain seq x y z
N GLY A 1 15.66 17.18 29.38
CA GLY A 1 15.27 16.11 30.34
C GLY A 1 15.30 14.75 29.66
N ARG A 2 14.96 13.67 30.38
CA ARG A 2 14.93 12.30 29.82
C ARG A 2 13.97 12.16 28.63
N GLU A 3 12.83 12.84 28.69
CA GLU A 3 11.82 12.85 27.62
C GLU A 3 12.34 13.52 26.34
N ASP A 4 13.01 14.67 26.47
CA ASP A 4 13.65 15.34 25.32
C ASP A 4 14.69 14.44 24.65
N ALA A 5 15.48 13.71 25.44
CA ALA A 5 16.48 12.79 24.92
C ALA A 5 15.84 11.60 24.18
N LEU A 6 14.72 11.06 24.67
CA LEU A 6 13.98 9.99 24.01
C LEU A 6 13.32 10.47 22.71
N GLY A 7 12.73 11.68 22.72
CA GLY A 7 12.16 12.31 21.54
C GLY A 7 13.20 12.53 20.44
N ALA A 8 14.38 13.05 20.81
CA ALA A 8 15.49 13.24 19.88
C ALA A 8 15.98 11.91 19.28
N ALA A 9 16.16 10.87 20.10
CA ALA A 9 16.59 9.56 19.62
C ALA A 9 15.56 8.90 18.68
N ARG A 10 14.26 9.08 18.95
CA ARG A 10 13.18 8.62 18.06
C ARG A 10 13.22 9.36 16.72
N ALA A 11 13.37 10.68 16.74
CA ALA A 11 13.44 11.50 15.53
C ALA A 11 14.65 11.11 14.66
N GLU A 12 15.83 10.90 15.27
CA GLU A 12 17.03 10.44 14.57
C GLU A 12 16.82 9.06 13.92
N THR A 13 16.25 8.11 14.68
CA THR A 13 15.96 6.76 14.16
C THR A 13 15.02 6.82 12.95
N LEU A 14 13.98 7.66 13.03
CA LEU A 14 13.04 7.80 11.93
C LEU A 14 13.66 8.48 10.71
N GLN A 15 14.50 9.50 10.90
CA GLN A 15 15.23 10.13 9.78
C GLN A 15 16.13 9.12 9.06
N VAL A 16 16.85 8.28 9.81
CA VAL A 16 17.67 7.22 9.23
C VAL A 16 16.81 6.21 8.47
N TRP A 17 15.65 5.83 9.02
CA TRP A 17 14.71 4.93 8.36
C TRP A 17 14.15 5.55 7.08
N GLN A 18 13.66 6.79 7.12
CA GLN A 18 13.15 7.52 5.97
C GLN A 18 14.17 7.64 4.84
N ARG A 19 15.44 7.94 5.17
CA ARG A 19 16.52 7.97 4.17
C ARG A 19 16.69 6.61 3.47
N ARG A 20 16.82 5.53 4.25
CA ARG A 20 16.95 4.17 3.70
C ARG A 20 15.73 3.77 2.88
N TRP A 21 14.54 4.20 3.31
CA TRP A 21 13.29 3.95 2.64
C TRP A 21 13.23 4.63 1.27
N THR A 22 13.65 5.89 1.20
CA THR A 22 13.74 6.66 -0.06
C THR A 22 14.78 6.09 -1.02
N GLU A 23 15.98 5.76 -0.52
CA GLU A 23 17.11 5.31 -1.33
C GLU A 23 17.04 3.81 -1.72
N GLY A 24 16.27 3.01 -0.96
CA GLY A 24 16.16 1.57 -1.16
C GLY A 24 15.41 1.17 -2.43
N SER A 25 15.77 0.01 -2.99
CA SER A 25 15.12 -0.58 -4.17
C SER A 25 14.11 -1.68 -3.84
N ASP A 26 14.03 -2.12 -2.58
CA ASP A 26 13.08 -3.13 -2.13
C ASP A 26 11.74 -2.49 -1.74
N GLY A 27 10.66 -3.28 -1.81
CA GLY A 27 9.35 -2.82 -1.34
C GLY A 27 8.79 -1.61 -2.09
N ARG A 28 9.18 -1.40 -3.36
CA ARG A 28 8.83 -0.18 -4.12
C ARG A 28 7.34 0.05 -4.29
N TRP A 29 6.54 -1.01 -4.23
CA TRP A 29 5.09 -0.89 -4.15
C TRP A 29 4.66 -0.19 -2.86
N THR A 30 5.05 -0.74 -1.71
CA THR A 30 4.78 -0.13 -0.40
C THR A 30 5.37 1.29 -0.30
N PHE A 31 6.55 1.54 -0.87
CA PHE A 31 7.13 2.89 -0.92
C PHE A 31 6.27 3.85 -1.75
N ARG A 32 5.75 3.39 -2.90
CA ARG A 32 4.90 4.20 -3.76
C ARG A 32 3.66 4.70 -3.00
N LEU A 33 3.10 3.84 -2.16
CA LEU A 33 1.95 4.11 -1.30
C LEU A 33 2.33 4.99 -0.08
N ILE A 34 3.34 4.57 0.69
CA ILE A 34 3.75 5.21 1.94
C ILE A 34 5.12 5.84 1.72
N ARG A 35 5.16 7.07 1.20
CA ARG A 35 6.43 7.77 0.92
C ARG A 35 7.04 8.39 2.17
N GLU A 36 6.19 8.90 3.05
CA GLU A 36 6.56 9.58 4.29
C GLU A 36 6.13 8.70 5.48
N LEU A 37 7.13 8.21 6.22
CA LEU A 37 6.92 7.23 7.28
C LEU A 37 6.30 7.83 8.54
N GLN A 38 6.63 9.07 8.89
CA GLN A 38 6.13 9.71 10.11
C GLN A 38 4.61 9.79 10.10
N SER A 39 4.00 10.24 9.01
CA SER A 39 2.56 10.37 8.83
C SER A 39 1.85 9.02 8.98
N TRP A 40 2.44 7.96 8.41
CA TRP A 40 1.89 6.61 8.55
C TRP A 40 2.03 6.06 9.97
N ILE A 41 3.16 6.31 10.63
CA ILE A 41 3.40 5.87 12.02
C ILE A 41 2.50 6.61 13.00
N ASP A 42 2.24 7.89 12.75
CA ASP A 42 1.41 8.74 13.60
C ASP A 42 -0.08 8.58 13.31
N ARG A 43 -0.45 7.80 12.28
CA ARG A 43 -1.84 7.43 12.01
C ARG A 43 -2.39 6.66 13.21
N GLY A 44 -3.23 7.34 13.99
CA GLY A 44 -3.83 6.81 15.22
C GLY A 44 -5.13 6.03 15.04
N HIS A 45 -5.55 5.79 13.80
CA HIS A 45 -6.83 5.19 13.45
C HIS A 45 -6.72 4.19 12.31
N GLY A 46 -7.76 3.38 12.13
CA GLY A 46 -7.89 2.37 11.07
C GLY A 46 -6.93 1.19 11.20
N GLU A 47 -7.49 -0.02 11.22
CA GLU A 47 -6.74 -1.25 11.43
C GLU A 47 -6.12 -1.78 10.13
N ILE A 48 -4.91 -2.33 10.24
CA ILE A 48 -4.31 -3.10 9.15
C ILE A 48 -4.81 -4.54 9.23
N ASP A 49 -5.91 -4.81 8.54
CA ASP A 49 -6.46 -6.15 8.44
C ASP A 49 -5.67 -7.04 7.44
N PHE A 50 -6.13 -8.28 7.29
CA PHE A 50 -5.51 -9.26 6.39
C PHE A 50 -5.52 -8.84 4.92
N TYR A 51 -6.53 -8.10 4.46
CA TYR A 51 -6.65 -7.68 3.06
C TYR A 51 -5.84 -6.42 2.80
N LEU A 52 -5.86 -5.45 3.72
CA LEU A 52 -5.07 -4.24 3.65
C LEU A 52 -3.57 -4.56 3.73
N CYS A 53 -3.16 -5.52 4.56
CA CYS A 53 -1.77 -5.99 4.59
C CYS A 53 -1.32 -6.54 3.23
N GLN A 54 -2.17 -7.33 2.56
CA GLN A 54 -1.88 -7.83 1.21
C GLN A 54 -1.78 -6.70 0.21
N PHE A 55 -2.72 -5.76 0.23
CA PHE A 55 -2.68 -4.56 -0.61
C PHE A 55 -1.37 -3.80 -0.41
N LEU A 56 -1.01 -3.44 0.82
CA LEU A 56 0.17 -2.62 1.13
C LEU A 56 1.48 -3.29 0.72
N THR A 57 1.57 -4.62 0.86
CA THR A 57 2.80 -5.38 0.59
C THR A 57 2.89 -5.90 -0.84
N GLY A 58 1.76 -5.96 -1.55
CA GLY A 58 1.62 -6.69 -2.81
C GLY A 58 1.89 -8.17 -2.73
N HIS A 59 1.71 -8.72 -1.54
CA HIS A 59 1.79 -10.15 -1.27
C HIS A 59 0.39 -10.76 -1.15
N GLY A 60 0.33 -12.09 -1.15
CA GLY A 60 -0.91 -12.83 -0.91
C GLY A 60 -1.54 -13.36 -2.19
N TYR A 61 -2.81 -13.02 -2.46
CA TYR A 61 -3.60 -13.68 -3.50
C TYR A 61 -3.34 -13.21 -4.94
N PHE A 62 -2.53 -12.17 -5.15
CA PHE A 62 -2.17 -11.68 -6.47
C PHE A 62 -1.43 -12.75 -7.28
N ARG A 63 -1.90 -13.11 -8.49
CA ARG A 63 -1.31 -14.23 -9.25
C ARG A 63 0.14 -13.96 -9.64
N LYS A 64 0.57 -12.70 -9.81
CA LYS A 64 2.00 -12.36 -9.99
C LYS A 64 2.85 -12.77 -8.78
N TYR A 65 2.36 -12.52 -7.56
CA TYR A 65 3.02 -12.95 -6.34
C TYR A 65 3.01 -14.48 -6.21
N LEU A 66 1.86 -15.11 -6.42
CA LEU A 66 1.73 -16.57 -6.36
C LEU A 66 2.61 -17.29 -7.40
N TYR A 67 2.77 -16.70 -8.58
CA TYR A 67 3.64 -17.21 -9.64
C TYR A 67 5.11 -17.17 -9.20
N ARG A 68 5.55 -16.04 -8.63
CA ARG A 68 6.90 -15.91 -8.04
C ARG A 68 7.17 -16.97 -6.96
N MET A 69 6.14 -17.37 -6.22
CA MET A 69 6.22 -18.41 -5.19
C MET A 69 6.03 -19.84 -5.73
N GLY A 70 5.89 -20.03 -7.04
CA GLY A 70 5.67 -21.33 -7.67
C GLY A 70 4.32 -21.99 -7.36
N LYS A 71 3.32 -21.20 -6.93
CA LYS A 71 1.98 -21.70 -6.54
C LYS A 71 0.98 -21.73 -7.68
N VAL A 72 1.22 -20.97 -8.75
CA VAL A 72 0.41 -20.96 -9.97
C VAL A 72 1.31 -21.02 -11.21
N ARG A 73 0.74 -21.43 -12.35
CA ARG A 73 1.48 -21.61 -13.61
C ARG A 73 1.62 -20.33 -14.44
N SER A 74 0.93 -19.25 -14.08
CA SER A 74 0.92 -18.00 -14.83
C SER A 74 0.64 -16.81 -13.91
N PRO A 75 1.34 -15.67 -14.09
CA PRO A 75 1.09 -14.44 -13.34
C PRO A 75 -0.12 -13.64 -13.83
N ARG A 76 -0.69 -13.98 -15.00
CA ARG A 76 -1.74 -13.21 -15.68
C ARG A 76 -3.02 -13.10 -14.86
N CYS A 77 -3.77 -12.02 -15.01
CA CYS A 77 -5.11 -11.87 -14.47
C CYS A 77 -6.05 -13.00 -14.94
N ALA A 78 -6.91 -13.47 -14.05
CA ALA A 78 -7.94 -14.47 -14.39
C ALA A 78 -9.16 -13.83 -15.08
N TYR A 79 -9.29 -12.50 -14.97
CA TYR A 79 -10.48 -11.76 -15.41
C TYR A 79 -10.24 -10.90 -16.64
N CYS A 80 -8.99 -10.63 -17.01
CA CYS A 80 -8.66 -9.89 -18.22
C CYS A 80 -7.44 -10.50 -18.94
N PRO A 81 -7.35 -10.36 -20.28
CA PRO A 81 -6.40 -11.14 -21.08
C PRO A 81 -4.96 -10.58 -21.12
N GLU A 82 -4.72 -9.32 -20.73
CA GLU A 82 -3.49 -8.60 -21.15
C GLU A 82 -2.54 -8.16 -20.03
N GLU A 83 -2.88 -8.33 -18.76
CA GLU A 83 -2.04 -7.85 -17.65
C GLU A 83 -1.72 -8.94 -16.61
N ASP A 84 -0.56 -8.81 -15.98
CA ASP A 84 -0.19 -9.56 -14.78
C ASP A 84 -1.08 -9.12 -13.62
N ASP A 85 -1.52 -10.07 -12.81
CA ASP A 85 -2.31 -9.79 -11.61
C ASP A 85 -1.38 -9.36 -10.47
N ASP A 86 -1.00 -8.08 -10.49
CA ASP A 86 -0.45 -7.39 -9.34
C ASP A 86 -1.45 -6.43 -8.70
N VAL A 87 -1.10 -5.91 -7.53
CA VAL A 87 -1.96 -5.01 -6.76
C VAL A 87 -2.44 -3.83 -7.59
N HIS A 88 -1.54 -3.24 -8.38
CA HIS A 88 -1.87 -2.07 -9.17
C HIS A 88 -2.95 -2.41 -10.18
N HIS A 89 -2.75 -3.52 -10.91
CA HIS A 89 -3.76 -4.02 -11.82
C HIS A 89 -5.08 -4.32 -11.09
N THR A 90 -5.06 -5.19 -10.07
CA THR A 90 -6.26 -5.64 -9.37
C THR A 90 -7.09 -4.47 -8.84
N PHE A 91 -6.45 -3.52 -8.13
CA PHE A 91 -7.17 -2.43 -7.47
C PHE A 91 -7.51 -1.29 -8.42
N PHE A 92 -6.61 -0.88 -9.31
CA PHE A 92 -6.76 0.38 -10.05
C PHE A 92 -7.12 0.23 -11.54
N ALA A 93 -6.84 -0.92 -12.18
CA ALA A 93 -7.01 -1.07 -13.62
C ALA A 93 -8.01 -2.16 -14.03
N CYS A 94 -8.10 -3.25 -13.25
CA CYS A 94 -8.81 -4.45 -13.66
C CYS A 94 -10.31 -4.17 -13.86
N GLY A 95 -10.81 -4.45 -15.06
CA GLY A 95 -12.22 -4.24 -15.42
C GLY A 95 -13.21 -5.01 -14.55
N ARG A 96 -12.77 -6.11 -13.91
CA ARG A 96 -13.58 -6.89 -12.97
C ARG A 96 -14.06 -6.09 -11.77
N PHE A 97 -13.31 -5.07 -11.36
CA PHE A 97 -13.56 -4.29 -10.14
C PHE A 97 -13.99 -2.85 -10.44
N THR A 98 -14.39 -2.54 -11.69
CA THR A 98 -14.82 -1.19 -12.09
C THR A 98 -15.99 -0.68 -11.25
N GLU A 99 -17.03 -1.50 -11.04
CA GLU A 99 -18.20 -1.10 -10.23
C GLU A 99 -17.80 -0.82 -8.77
N ALA A 100 -17.00 -1.70 -8.16
CA ALA A 100 -16.52 -1.50 -6.79
C ALA A 100 -15.68 -0.22 -6.64
N ARG A 101 -14.81 0.08 -7.61
CA ARG A 101 -14.07 1.35 -7.65
C ARG A 101 -15.00 2.55 -7.78
N GLN A 102 -16.00 2.49 -8.64
CA GLN A 102 -16.98 3.57 -8.80
C GLN A 102 -17.76 3.81 -7.51
N THR A 103 -18.20 2.75 -6.83
CA THR A 103 -18.83 2.86 -5.52
C THR A 103 -17.89 3.51 -4.50
N LEU A 104 -16.65 3.05 -4.39
CA LEU A 104 -15.66 3.65 -3.50
C LEU A 104 -15.44 5.14 -3.80
N ALA A 105 -15.37 5.50 -5.08
CA ALA A 105 -15.18 6.88 -5.51
C ALA A 105 -16.34 7.81 -5.12
N THR A 106 -17.55 7.29 -4.94
CA THR A 106 -18.67 8.09 -4.40
C THR A 106 -18.51 8.45 -2.93
N THR A 107 -17.72 7.67 -2.17
CA THR A 107 -17.49 7.88 -0.74
C THR A 107 -16.25 8.73 -0.49
N VAL A 108 -15.13 8.42 -1.16
CA VAL A 108 -13.82 9.04 -0.87
C VAL A 108 -13.20 9.79 -2.05
N GLY A 109 -13.91 9.89 -3.18
CA GLY A 109 -13.38 10.46 -4.41
C GLY A 109 -12.49 9.49 -5.20
N ASP A 110 -11.95 9.96 -6.32
CA ASP A 110 -11.11 9.13 -7.18
C ASP A 110 -9.83 8.69 -6.47
N VAL A 111 -9.60 7.37 -6.47
CA VAL A 111 -8.48 6.74 -5.77
C VAL A 111 -7.43 6.27 -6.78
N THR A 112 -6.18 6.66 -6.56
CA THR A 112 -5.01 6.13 -7.26
C THR A 112 -4.03 5.51 -6.28
N ALA A 113 -3.01 4.82 -6.79
CA ALA A 113 -1.92 4.33 -5.93
C ALA A 113 -1.18 5.49 -5.21
N GLU A 114 -1.19 6.69 -5.78
CA GLU A 114 -0.58 7.88 -5.21
C GLU A 114 -1.43 8.51 -4.10
N THR A 115 -2.77 8.45 -4.20
CA THR A 115 -3.67 9.17 -3.29
C THR A 115 -4.28 8.31 -2.19
N ILE A 116 -4.32 6.98 -2.36
CA ILE A 116 -5.05 6.09 -1.43
C ILE A 116 -4.56 6.20 0.02
N VAL A 117 -3.25 6.27 0.24
CA VAL A 117 -2.71 6.40 1.60
C VAL A 117 -3.00 7.78 2.17
N GLU A 118 -2.97 8.83 1.37
CA GLU A 118 -3.35 10.18 1.83
C GLU A 118 -4.81 10.22 2.27
N ILE A 119 -5.69 9.55 1.52
CA ILE A 119 -7.11 9.40 1.87
C ILE A 119 -7.27 8.61 3.19
N MET A 120 -6.53 7.51 3.33
CA MET A 120 -6.50 6.75 4.59
C MET A 120 -6.08 7.66 5.74
N LEU A 121 -4.94 8.35 5.64
CA LEU A 121 -4.44 9.24 6.70
C LEU A 121 -5.46 10.28 7.18
N GLN A 122 -6.37 10.72 6.32
CA GLN A 122 -7.39 11.73 6.65
C GLN A 122 -8.67 11.16 7.27
N ASN A 123 -9.02 9.89 7.01
CA ASN A 123 -10.33 9.33 7.36
C ASN A 123 -10.21 7.97 8.06
N GLU A 124 -11.06 7.72 9.05
CA GLU A 124 -11.14 6.42 9.73
C GLU A 124 -11.84 5.35 8.87
N ASP A 125 -12.83 5.77 8.08
CA ASP A 125 -13.63 4.90 7.21
C ASP A 125 -13.01 4.61 5.83
N ALA A 126 -11.75 5.02 5.62
CA ALA A 126 -11.00 4.85 4.37
C ALA A 126 -10.04 3.65 4.39
#